data_AF-A0A7M2WQX8-F1
#
_entry.id   AF-A0A7M2WQX8-F1
#
_cell.length_a   1.000
_cell.length_b   1.000
_cell.length_c   1.000
_cell.angle_alpha   90.00
_cell.angle_beta   90.00
_cell.angle_gamma   90.00
#
_symmetry.space_group_name_H-M   'P 1'
#
loop_
_entity.id
_entity.type
_entity.pdbx_description
1 polymer ?
#
loop_
_entity_poly.entity_id
_entity_poly.type
_entity_poly.pdbx_seq_one_letter_code
_entity_poly.pdbx_strand_id
1 'polypeptide(L)'
;MTALKPSRPDTQAARPGLPATLSVAGILGAIVCLFALASATHGQAVSESAAAVSAKHVASLRKPGVAPEERQRIADLLLSQGEEGARQLARYAAGDIEPRTAAYLARLDKTCADLVRDRVKAGGGSQKVEAEVSSLRQKSLSVSRSRTLTEAAIKETCDPAIARLTELLQVTPEQAAEKNSELKTARSEVIQIAAFFHSSLEKLPAEQHKALGTMLRPEQLEAVLVAREKHTCLLAMPMTPQDKATLSANVPIAAKLDQGEAMGIAELNRIRLLLGIGALAIDIKLCDASRGHSKDMKRLNFFDHNSPVPGKETPWKRAALAGTKAFSENIYQGSERGERAISVWWYSPGHHANMMGGGKRVGMGREDTYFTQMFGG
;
A
#
# COMPACT_ATOMS: atom_id res chain seq x y z
N MET A 1 -20.72 -12.61 41.33
CA MET A 1 -20.38 -13.84 40.58
C MET A 1 -18.91 -13.76 40.20
N THR A 2 -18.15 -14.72 40.70
CA THR A 2 -16.69 -14.74 40.75
C THR A 2 -16.07 -14.78 39.36
N ALA A 3 -15.23 -13.79 39.03
CA ALA A 3 -14.55 -13.70 37.74
C ALA A 3 -13.49 -14.81 37.63
N LEU A 4 -13.71 -15.73 36.70
CA LEU A 4 -12.72 -16.71 36.25
C LEU A 4 -11.59 -15.96 35.51
N LYS A 5 -10.38 -15.99 36.08
CA LYS A 5 -9.15 -15.67 35.36
C LYS A 5 -8.98 -16.66 34.20
N PRO A 6 -8.69 -16.22 32.96
CA PRO A 6 -8.20 -17.14 31.95
C PRO A 6 -6.72 -17.47 32.23
N SER A 7 -6.45 -18.77 32.35
CA SER A 7 -5.12 -19.39 32.36
C SER A 7 -4.34 -19.06 31.08
N ARG A 8 -3.06 -18.72 31.23
CA ARG A 8 -2.10 -18.65 30.11
C ARG A 8 -2.04 -20.02 29.41
N PRO A 9 -2.05 -20.10 28.06
CA PRO A 9 -1.47 -21.24 27.39
C PRO A 9 0.03 -21.01 27.19
N ASP A 10 0.75 -22.08 27.49
CA ASP A 10 2.18 -22.26 27.32
C ASP A 10 2.69 -22.02 25.89
N THR A 11 3.98 -21.70 25.87
CA THR A 11 4.92 -21.65 24.76
C THR A 11 4.90 -22.89 23.86
N GLN A 12 4.76 -22.68 22.53
CA GLN A 12 5.37 -23.46 21.42
C GLN A 12 4.76 -22.92 20.09
N ALA A 13 5.45 -22.67 18.98
CA ALA A 13 6.81 -22.92 18.57
C ALA A 13 7.23 -21.80 17.58
N ALA A 14 8.51 -21.39 17.64
CA ALA A 14 9.09 -20.45 16.70
C ALA A 14 9.06 -21.04 15.28
N ARG A 15 8.31 -20.39 14.38
CA ARG A 15 8.41 -20.59 12.93
C ARG A 15 9.37 -19.52 12.38
N PRO A 16 10.19 -19.83 11.36
CA PRO A 16 11.32 -19.01 10.96
C PRO A 16 10.87 -17.59 10.64
N GLY A 17 11.53 -16.62 11.28
CA GLY A 17 11.25 -15.21 11.11
C GLY A 17 11.47 -14.78 9.67
N LEU A 18 10.48 -14.07 9.12
CA LEU A 18 10.69 -13.20 7.97
C LEU A 18 11.78 -12.18 8.35
N PRO A 19 12.73 -11.87 7.43
CA PRO A 19 13.80 -10.93 7.73
C PRO A 19 13.20 -9.57 8.10
N ALA A 20 13.79 -8.94 9.11
CA ALA A 20 13.44 -7.59 9.55
C ALA A 20 13.52 -6.64 8.34
N THR A 21 12.37 -6.23 7.83
CA THR A 21 12.28 -5.25 6.74
C THR A 21 12.42 -3.86 7.31
N LEU A 22 13.29 -3.07 6.69
CA LEU A 22 13.40 -1.64 6.95
C LEU A 22 12.02 -0.96 6.78
N SER A 23 11.74 -0.07 7.73
CA SER A 23 10.51 0.69 7.93
C SER A 23 9.86 1.26 6.64
N VAL A 24 8.58 0.92 6.45
CA VAL A 24 7.66 1.48 5.43
C VAL A 24 7.22 2.92 5.75
N ALA A 25 7.64 3.51 6.88
CA ALA A 25 7.38 4.92 7.17
C ALA A 25 8.08 5.88 6.16
N GLY A 26 9.08 5.39 5.42
CA GLY A 26 9.65 6.10 4.26
C GLY A 26 8.97 5.79 2.91
N ILE A 27 8.10 4.77 2.84
CA ILE A 27 7.65 4.11 1.60
C ILE A 27 6.29 4.64 1.10
N LEU A 28 5.42 5.14 1.96
CA LEU A 28 4.24 5.87 1.51
C LEU A 28 4.48 7.40 1.44
N GLY A 29 5.47 7.94 2.17
CA GLY A 29 5.98 9.33 2.02
C GLY A 29 6.55 9.65 0.63
N ALA A 30 7.01 8.62 -0.09
CA ALA A 30 7.49 8.71 -1.46
C ALA A 30 6.38 8.97 -2.50
N ILE A 31 5.11 8.98 -2.10
CA ILE A 31 4.00 9.37 -2.99
C ILE A 31 3.88 10.90 -3.12
N VAL A 32 4.62 11.66 -2.29
CA VAL A 32 4.64 13.14 -2.30
C VAL A 32 5.98 13.73 -2.79
N CYS A 33 7.01 12.92 -3.08
CA CYS A 33 8.35 13.43 -3.46
C CYS A 33 8.73 13.23 -4.93
N LEU A 34 7.90 13.71 -5.86
CA LEU A 34 8.30 13.94 -7.25
C LEU A 34 7.79 15.32 -7.69
N PHE A 35 8.29 16.37 -7.04
CA PHE A 35 8.24 17.72 -7.60
C PHE A 35 9.55 18.46 -7.30
N ALA A 36 10.11 19.01 -8.38
CA ALA A 36 11.22 19.96 -8.48
C ALA A 36 12.63 19.43 -8.22
N LEU A 37 13.48 19.44 -9.27
CA LEU A 37 14.35 20.60 -9.49
C LEU A 37 14.96 20.63 -10.89
N ALA A 38 14.93 21.84 -11.44
CA ALA A 38 15.41 22.22 -12.75
C ALA A 38 16.94 22.25 -12.84
N SER A 39 17.37 22.21 -14.09
CA SER A 39 18.72 22.23 -14.62
C SER A 39 19.64 23.28 -13.99
N ALA A 40 20.84 22.85 -13.59
CA ALA A 40 21.99 23.73 -13.42
C ALA A 40 23.14 23.24 -14.31
N THR A 41 23.50 24.05 -15.31
CA THR A 41 24.69 23.90 -16.13
C THR A 41 25.86 24.58 -15.43
N HIS A 42 26.93 23.84 -15.16
CA HIS A 42 28.27 24.41 -14.94
C HIS A 42 29.26 23.56 -15.74
N GLY A 43 29.95 24.22 -16.67
CA GLY A 43 30.86 23.60 -17.61
C GLY A 43 32.27 23.48 -17.05
N GLN A 44 32.84 22.28 -17.18
CA GLN A 44 34.27 22.11 -17.40
C GLN A 44 34.46 21.69 -18.85
N ALA A 45 35.53 22.17 -19.48
CA ALA A 45 35.84 21.88 -20.87
C ALA A 45 36.21 20.40 -21.03
N VAL A 46 35.26 19.61 -21.53
CA VAL A 46 35.45 18.24 -22.00
C VAL A 46 35.63 18.28 -23.51
N SER A 47 36.49 17.44 -24.08
CA SER A 47 36.61 17.36 -25.54
C SER A 47 35.26 17.00 -26.16
N GLU A 48 34.84 17.77 -27.15
CA GLU A 48 33.52 17.71 -27.81
C GLU A 48 33.15 16.29 -28.31
N SER A 49 34.15 15.44 -28.56
CA SER A 49 34.00 14.03 -28.96
C SER A 49 33.49 13.10 -27.86
N ALA A 50 33.92 13.25 -26.61
CA ALA A 50 33.56 12.31 -25.53
C ALA A 50 32.11 12.51 -25.09
N ALA A 51 31.69 13.77 -24.93
CA ALA A 51 30.31 14.11 -24.60
C ALA A 51 29.32 13.67 -25.70
N ALA A 52 29.69 13.81 -26.97
CA ALA A 52 28.88 13.34 -28.10
C ALA A 52 28.70 11.81 -28.12
N VAL A 53 29.76 11.05 -27.78
CA VAL A 53 29.70 9.59 -27.66
C VAL A 53 28.80 9.17 -26.50
N SER A 54 28.94 9.78 -25.32
CA SER A 54 28.06 9.49 -24.17
C SER A 54 26.59 9.81 -24.49
N ALA A 55 26.32 10.92 -25.18
CA ALA A 55 24.97 11.29 -25.60
C ALA A 55 24.33 10.24 -26.53
N LYS A 56 25.09 9.64 -27.44
CA LYS A 56 24.63 8.56 -28.31
C LYS A 56 24.25 7.31 -27.52
N HIS A 57 25.03 6.94 -26.51
CA HIS A 57 24.72 5.81 -25.63
C HIS A 57 23.46 6.07 -24.79
N VAL A 58 23.32 7.26 -24.22
CA VAL A 58 22.09 7.68 -23.52
C VAL A 58 20.87 7.64 -24.44
N ALA A 59 21.00 8.08 -25.69
CA ALA A 59 19.92 7.98 -26.67
C ALA A 59 19.54 6.52 -26.96
N SER A 60 20.50 5.60 -26.97
CA SER A 60 20.24 4.15 -27.11
C SER A 60 19.46 3.59 -25.93
N LEU A 61 19.73 4.02 -24.68
CA LEU A 61 18.96 3.60 -23.49
C LEU A 61 17.47 3.97 -23.58
N ARG A 62 17.15 5.07 -24.27
CA ARG A 62 15.77 5.54 -24.41
C ARG A 62 14.96 4.82 -25.47
N LYS A 63 15.60 4.06 -26.37
CA LYS A 63 14.91 3.36 -27.45
C LYS A 63 13.88 2.36 -26.89
N PRO A 64 12.71 2.21 -27.52
CA PRO A 64 11.75 1.20 -27.11
C PRO A 64 12.29 -0.21 -27.36
N GLY A 65 11.95 -1.15 -26.49
CA GLY A 65 12.25 -2.58 -26.69
C GLY A 65 13.71 -3.00 -26.45
N VAL A 66 14.55 -2.14 -25.87
CA VAL A 66 15.93 -2.52 -25.52
C VAL A 66 15.90 -3.52 -24.37
N ALA A 67 16.51 -4.69 -24.60
CA ALA A 67 16.55 -5.78 -23.62
C ALA A 67 17.29 -5.36 -22.34
N PRO A 68 16.92 -5.88 -21.15
CA PRO A 68 17.56 -5.56 -19.88
C PRO A 68 19.09 -5.74 -19.89
N GLU A 69 19.60 -6.78 -20.54
CA GLU A 69 21.03 -7.07 -20.63
C GLU A 69 21.75 -6.06 -21.52
N GLU A 70 21.10 -5.61 -22.60
CA GLU A 70 21.64 -4.59 -23.49
C GLU A 70 21.70 -3.22 -22.81
N ARG A 71 20.69 -2.88 -22.02
CA ARG A 71 20.72 -1.65 -21.20
C ARG A 71 21.90 -1.66 -20.22
N GLN A 72 22.13 -2.81 -19.57
CA GLN A 72 23.27 -2.97 -18.67
C GLN A 72 24.59 -2.76 -19.41
N ARG A 73 24.76 -3.38 -20.60
CA ARG A 73 25.96 -3.18 -21.42
C ARG A 73 26.18 -1.71 -21.80
N ILE A 74 25.12 -0.99 -22.16
CA ILE A 74 25.20 0.45 -22.48
C ILE A 74 25.58 1.27 -21.23
N ALA A 75 25.03 0.94 -20.06
CA ALA A 75 25.37 1.59 -18.80
C ALA A 75 26.84 1.35 -18.42
N ASP A 76 27.34 0.12 -18.53
CA ASP A 76 28.73 -0.21 -18.26
C ASP A 76 29.69 0.53 -19.22
N LEU A 77 29.29 0.67 -20.49
CA LEU A 77 30.03 1.46 -21.48
C LEU A 77 30.04 2.96 -21.16
N LEU A 78 28.97 3.51 -20.58
CA LEU A 78 28.95 4.88 -20.08
C LEU A 78 29.86 5.03 -18.87
N LEU A 79 29.79 4.12 -17.89
CA LEU A 79 30.62 4.18 -16.69
C LEU A 79 32.12 4.02 -17.00
N SER A 80 32.49 3.29 -18.04
CA SER A 80 33.89 3.16 -18.48
C SER A 80 34.47 4.44 -19.10
N GLN A 81 33.63 5.43 -19.42
CA GLN A 81 34.04 6.74 -19.94
C GLN A 81 34.41 7.75 -18.84
N GLY A 82 34.52 7.30 -17.58
CA GLY A 82 34.89 8.13 -16.44
C GLY A 82 33.76 9.04 -15.96
N GLU A 83 34.13 10.18 -15.37
CA GLU A 83 33.17 11.07 -14.71
C GLU A 83 32.09 11.59 -15.66
N GLU A 84 32.42 11.91 -16.91
CA GLU A 84 31.42 12.46 -17.84
C GLU A 84 30.35 11.41 -18.19
N GLY A 85 30.77 10.18 -18.49
CA GLY A 85 29.82 9.10 -18.78
C GLY A 85 28.95 8.75 -17.58
N ALA A 86 29.53 8.73 -16.37
CA ALA A 86 28.77 8.57 -15.12
C ALA A 86 27.76 9.71 -14.89
N ARG A 87 28.16 10.97 -15.14
CA ARG A 87 27.28 12.15 -15.02
C ARG A 87 26.11 12.08 -16.00
N GLN A 88 26.36 11.66 -17.24
CA GLN A 88 25.33 11.48 -18.27
C GLN A 88 24.36 10.35 -17.92
N LEU A 89 24.87 9.22 -17.39
CA LEU A 89 24.04 8.10 -16.95
C LEU A 89 23.17 8.48 -15.72
N ALA A 90 23.73 9.21 -14.76
CA ALA A 90 22.97 9.71 -13.61
C ALA A 90 21.86 10.68 -14.05
N ARG A 91 22.14 11.60 -14.98
CA ARG A 91 21.14 12.52 -15.55
C ARG A 91 20.05 11.80 -16.33
N TYR A 92 20.42 10.79 -17.12
CA TYR A 92 19.46 9.89 -17.76
C TYR A 92 18.55 9.27 -16.71
N ALA A 93 19.13 8.67 -15.68
CA ALA A 93 18.35 7.98 -14.68
C ALA A 93 17.39 8.91 -13.92
N ALA A 94 17.88 10.08 -13.51
CA ALA A 94 17.07 11.10 -12.85
C ALA A 94 15.91 11.61 -13.72
N GLY A 95 16.14 11.77 -15.04
CA GLY A 95 15.13 12.24 -15.97
C GLY A 95 14.12 11.17 -16.41
N ASP A 96 14.53 9.90 -16.45
CA ASP A 96 13.70 8.82 -16.99
C ASP A 96 12.96 8.00 -15.90
N ILE A 97 13.38 8.04 -14.62
CA ILE A 97 12.76 7.19 -13.58
C ILE A 97 11.24 7.39 -13.44
N GLU A 98 10.79 8.65 -13.40
CA GLU A 98 9.37 8.99 -13.25
C GLU A 98 8.53 8.62 -14.47
N PRO A 99 8.87 9.06 -15.71
CA PRO A 99 8.07 8.71 -16.88
C PRO A 99 8.04 7.20 -17.13
N ARG A 100 9.12 6.47 -16.84
CA ARG A 100 9.15 5.00 -16.96
C ARG A 100 8.28 4.32 -15.92
N THR A 101 8.31 4.80 -14.68
CA THR A 101 7.41 4.33 -13.60
C THR A 101 5.95 4.59 -13.96
N ALA A 102 5.62 5.80 -14.46
CA ALA A 102 4.26 6.15 -14.88
C ALA A 102 3.77 5.29 -16.04
N ALA A 103 4.60 5.08 -17.07
CA ALA A 103 4.27 4.20 -18.19
C ALA A 103 4.06 2.74 -17.76
N TYR A 104 4.91 2.23 -16.85
CA TYR A 104 4.74 0.91 -16.25
C TYR A 104 3.39 0.79 -15.51
N LEU A 105 3.08 1.73 -14.62
CA LEU A 105 1.84 1.69 -13.83
C LEU A 105 0.59 1.87 -14.70
N ALA A 106 0.65 2.69 -15.75
CA ALA A 106 -0.46 2.83 -16.71
C ALA A 106 -0.70 1.53 -17.50
N ARG A 107 0.38 0.83 -17.88
CA ARG A 107 0.30 -0.48 -18.53
C ARG A 107 -0.28 -1.54 -17.58
N LEU A 108 0.11 -1.51 -16.30
CA LEU A 108 -0.43 -2.37 -15.28
C LEU A 108 -1.94 -2.13 -15.10
N ASP A 109 -2.35 -0.87 -14.93
CA ASP A 109 -3.76 -0.47 -14.78
C ASP A 109 -4.62 -0.99 -15.95
N LYS A 110 -4.16 -0.77 -17.18
CA LYS A 110 -4.83 -1.29 -18.38
C LYS A 110 -4.92 -2.82 -18.36
N THR A 111 -3.82 -3.51 -18.04
CA THR A 111 -3.79 -4.99 -18.00
C THR A 111 -4.74 -5.53 -16.94
N CYS A 112 -4.80 -4.88 -15.77
CA CYS A 112 -5.72 -5.20 -14.69
C CYS A 112 -7.19 -5.00 -15.11
N ALA A 113 -7.51 -3.87 -15.75
CA ALA A 113 -8.86 -3.63 -16.28
C ALA A 113 -9.25 -4.67 -17.35
N ASP A 114 -8.31 -5.05 -18.23
CA ASP A 114 -8.53 -6.07 -19.24
C ASP A 114 -8.79 -7.45 -18.59
N LEU A 115 -8.06 -7.82 -17.53
CA LEU A 115 -8.29 -9.06 -16.77
C LEU A 115 -9.68 -9.11 -16.14
N VAL A 116 -10.10 -8.03 -15.48
CA VAL A 116 -11.44 -7.96 -14.87
C VAL A 116 -12.51 -8.13 -15.94
N ARG A 117 -12.38 -7.47 -17.10
CA ARG A 117 -13.33 -7.63 -18.22
C ARG A 117 -13.36 -9.06 -18.76
N ASP A 118 -12.23 -9.74 -18.86
CA ASP A 118 -12.17 -11.12 -19.35
C ASP A 118 -12.83 -12.09 -18.37
N ARG A 119 -12.66 -11.90 -17.05
CA ARG A 119 -13.38 -12.68 -16.03
C ARG A 119 -14.88 -12.49 -16.13
N VAL A 120 -15.33 -11.25 -16.32
CA VAL A 120 -16.75 -10.95 -16.51
C VAL A 120 -17.31 -11.68 -17.74
N LYS A 121 -16.56 -11.70 -18.86
CA LYS A 121 -16.95 -12.45 -20.06
C LYS A 121 -16.99 -13.96 -19.81
N ALA A 122 -15.95 -14.52 -19.20
CA ALA A 122 -15.87 -15.95 -18.87
C ALA A 122 -16.97 -16.41 -17.90
N GLY A 123 -17.44 -15.53 -17.01
CA GLY A 123 -18.56 -15.77 -16.10
C GLY A 123 -19.95 -15.77 -16.75
N GLY A 124 -20.04 -15.67 -18.08
CA GLY A 124 -21.31 -15.63 -18.82
C GLY A 124 -21.86 -14.23 -19.08
N GLY A 125 -20.99 -13.20 -19.05
CA GLY A 125 -21.33 -11.82 -19.37
C GLY A 125 -21.63 -10.95 -18.15
N SER A 126 -21.70 -9.62 -18.35
CA SER A 126 -21.80 -8.65 -17.24
C SER A 126 -23.05 -8.87 -16.39
N GLN A 127 -24.21 -9.10 -17.01
CA GLN A 127 -25.47 -9.29 -16.28
C GLN A 127 -25.42 -10.47 -15.30
N LYS A 128 -24.85 -11.60 -15.71
CA LYS A 128 -24.76 -12.80 -14.86
C LYS A 128 -23.78 -12.60 -13.71
N VAL A 129 -22.61 -12.02 -13.99
CA VAL A 129 -21.59 -11.75 -12.96
C VAL A 129 -22.06 -10.66 -11.99
N GLU A 130 -22.71 -9.61 -12.47
CA GLU A 130 -23.30 -8.56 -11.63
C GLU A 130 -24.41 -9.11 -10.72
N ALA A 131 -25.24 -10.03 -11.22
CA ALA A 131 -26.25 -10.72 -10.40
C ALA A 131 -25.61 -11.60 -9.33
N GLU A 132 -24.55 -12.35 -9.67
CA GLU A 132 -23.79 -13.18 -8.71
C GLU A 132 -23.16 -12.29 -7.62
N VAL A 133 -22.44 -11.23 -8.02
CA VAL A 133 -21.83 -10.26 -7.11
C VAL A 133 -22.87 -9.64 -6.18
N SER A 134 -24.02 -9.24 -6.72
CA SER A 134 -25.11 -8.66 -5.92
C SER A 134 -25.66 -9.65 -4.91
N SER A 135 -25.87 -10.90 -5.30
CA SER A 135 -26.34 -11.98 -4.42
C SER A 135 -25.34 -12.26 -3.30
N LEU A 136 -24.05 -12.38 -3.62
CA LEU A 136 -22.98 -12.60 -2.63
C LEU A 136 -22.87 -11.46 -1.62
N ARG A 137 -22.94 -10.21 -2.10
CA ARG A 137 -22.95 -9.01 -1.24
C ARG A 137 -24.16 -8.99 -0.32
N GLN A 138 -25.36 -9.21 -0.86
CA GLN A 138 -26.60 -9.24 -0.08
C GLN A 138 -26.57 -10.33 0.99
N LYS A 139 -26.17 -11.55 0.63
CA LYS A 139 -26.09 -12.69 1.55
C LYS A 139 -25.07 -12.45 2.67
N SER A 140 -23.89 -11.93 2.33
CA SER A 140 -22.87 -11.61 3.33
C SER A 140 -23.34 -10.51 4.27
N LEU A 141 -23.87 -9.40 3.73
CA LEU A 141 -24.30 -8.26 4.53
C LEU A 141 -25.52 -8.55 5.40
N SER A 142 -26.45 -9.43 4.97
CA SER A 142 -27.60 -9.81 5.80
C SER A 142 -27.16 -10.60 7.04
N VAL A 143 -26.16 -11.46 6.90
CA VAL A 143 -25.54 -12.16 8.04
C VAL A 143 -24.73 -11.18 8.90
N SER A 144 -23.83 -10.40 8.30
CA SER A 144 -22.97 -9.43 9.00
C SER A 144 -23.73 -8.41 9.84
N ARG A 145 -24.97 -8.06 9.45
CA ARG A 145 -25.80 -7.07 10.14
C ARG A 145 -26.85 -7.68 11.07
N SER A 146 -26.84 -9.01 11.21
CA SER A 146 -27.74 -9.69 12.14
C SER A 146 -27.35 -9.41 13.60
N ARG A 147 -28.36 -9.20 14.46
CA ARG A 147 -28.16 -9.10 15.91
C ARG A 147 -27.70 -10.42 16.54
N THR A 148 -27.89 -11.54 15.85
CA THR A 148 -27.51 -12.88 16.31
C THR A 148 -26.30 -13.41 15.54
N LEU A 149 -25.45 -12.53 15.00
CA LEU A 149 -24.23 -12.91 14.28
C LEU A 149 -23.33 -13.79 15.16
N THR A 150 -22.85 -14.90 14.60
CA THR A 150 -21.89 -15.81 15.23
C THR A 150 -20.67 -15.96 14.35
N GLU A 151 -19.54 -16.37 14.94
CA GLU A 151 -18.33 -16.72 14.20
C GLU A 151 -18.59 -17.84 13.17
N ALA A 152 -19.43 -18.83 13.52
CA ALA A 152 -19.80 -19.90 12.61
C ALA A 152 -20.54 -19.36 11.38
N ALA A 153 -21.50 -18.45 11.56
CA ALA A 153 -22.23 -17.84 10.44
C ALA A 153 -21.30 -17.02 9.52
N ILE A 154 -20.29 -16.33 10.10
CA ILE A 154 -19.24 -15.62 9.33
C ILE A 154 -18.49 -16.63 8.46
N LYS A 155 -17.99 -17.73 9.05
CA LYS A 155 -17.24 -18.77 8.35
C LYS A 155 -18.06 -19.48 7.26
N GLU A 156 -19.34 -19.73 7.51
CA GLU A 156 -20.21 -20.47 6.58
C GLU A 156 -20.75 -19.61 5.45
N THR A 157 -20.91 -18.29 5.67
CA THR A 157 -21.56 -17.41 4.70
C THR A 157 -20.64 -16.30 4.18
N CYS A 158 -20.00 -15.56 5.07
CA CYS A 158 -19.21 -14.39 4.69
C CYS A 158 -17.88 -14.79 4.06
N ASP A 159 -17.17 -15.79 4.61
CA ASP A 159 -15.86 -16.21 4.09
C ASP A 159 -15.93 -16.75 2.64
N PRO A 160 -16.86 -17.67 2.28
CA PRO A 160 -16.99 -18.11 0.88
C PRO A 160 -17.43 -16.98 -0.05
N ALA A 161 -18.27 -16.06 0.45
CA ALA A 161 -18.69 -14.90 -0.34
C ALA A 161 -17.52 -13.95 -0.64
N ILE A 162 -16.69 -13.64 0.36
CA ILE A 162 -15.48 -12.82 0.17
C ILE A 162 -14.48 -13.51 -0.76
N ALA A 163 -14.27 -14.82 -0.62
CA ALA A 163 -13.40 -15.58 -1.50
C ALA A 163 -13.90 -15.49 -2.95
N ARG A 164 -15.19 -15.73 -3.18
CA ARG A 164 -15.78 -15.67 -4.51
C ARG A 164 -15.79 -14.26 -5.11
N LEU A 165 -16.07 -13.24 -4.31
CA LEU A 165 -15.98 -11.84 -4.73
C LEU A 165 -14.53 -11.47 -5.09
N THR A 166 -13.55 -11.98 -4.36
CA THR A 166 -12.12 -11.78 -4.65
C THR A 166 -11.76 -12.39 -6.01
N GLU A 167 -12.18 -13.62 -6.28
CA GLU A 167 -11.96 -14.27 -7.58
C GLU A 167 -12.60 -13.48 -8.74
N LEU A 168 -13.83 -13.00 -8.56
CA LEU A 168 -14.56 -12.29 -9.60
C LEU A 168 -14.01 -10.89 -9.87
N LEU A 169 -13.66 -10.15 -8.81
CA LEU A 169 -13.44 -8.70 -8.90
C LEU A 169 -11.98 -8.28 -8.75
N GLN A 170 -11.19 -9.01 -7.95
CA GLN A 170 -9.85 -8.57 -7.56
C GLN A 170 -8.78 -9.28 -8.40
N VAL A 171 -7.90 -8.49 -9.00
CA VAL A 171 -6.71 -8.97 -9.72
C VAL A 171 -5.46 -8.75 -8.90
N THR A 172 -4.40 -9.50 -9.18
CA THR A 172 -3.09 -9.32 -8.53
C THR A 172 -2.02 -8.90 -9.53
N PRO A 173 -0.91 -8.29 -9.07
CA PRO A 173 0.22 -7.96 -9.93
C PRO A 173 0.79 -9.18 -10.67
N GLU A 174 0.77 -10.35 -10.03
CA GLU A 174 1.27 -11.61 -10.61
C GLU A 174 0.39 -12.03 -11.80
N GLN A 175 -0.93 -12.02 -11.63
CA GLN A 175 -1.89 -12.32 -12.70
C GLN A 175 -1.77 -11.33 -13.87
N ALA A 176 -1.53 -10.05 -13.57
CA ALA A 176 -1.27 -9.05 -14.60
C ALA A 176 0.02 -9.35 -15.37
N ALA A 177 1.11 -9.69 -14.67
CA ALA A 177 2.40 -10.02 -15.27
C ALA A 177 2.38 -11.33 -16.07
N GLU A 178 1.49 -12.28 -15.72
CA GLU A 178 1.24 -13.49 -16.51
C GLU A 178 0.51 -13.16 -17.81
N LYS A 179 -0.50 -12.27 -17.77
CA LYS A 179 -1.23 -11.84 -18.97
C LYS A 179 -0.38 -11.00 -19.92
N ASN A 180 0.46 -10.13 -19.37
CA ASN A 180 1.25 -9.18 -20.15
C ASN A 180 2.73 -9.29 -19.77
N SER A 181 3.48 -10.06 -20.56
CA SER A 181 4.92 -10.28 -20.35
C SER A 181 5.74 -8.99 -20.39
N GLU A 182 5.28 -7.95 -21.10
CA GLU A 182 5.96 -6.64 -21.14
C GLU A 182 5.99 -5.95 -19.78
N LEU A 183 5.07 -6.28 -18.86
CA LEU A 183 5.09 -5.73 -17.50
C LEU A 183 6.35 -6.13 -16.74
N LYS A 184 6.85 -7.36 -16.92
CA LYS A 184 8.08 -7.83 -16.28
C LYS A 184 9.27 -7.01 -16.75
N THR A 185 9.39 -6.82 -18.07
CA THR A 185 10.46 -6.01 -18.67
C THR A 185 10.39 -4.56 -18.23
N ALA A 186 9.21 -3.93 -18.30
CA ALA A 186 9.02 -2.53 -17.90
C ALA A 186 9.31 -2.31 -16.41
N ARG A 187 8.90 -3.24 -15.54
CA ARG A 187 9.20 -3.20 -14.10
C ARG A 187 10.70 -3.31 -13.83
N SER A 188 11.36 -4.28 -14.46
CA SER A 188 12.82 -4.44 -14.35
C SER A 188 13.57 -3.22 -14.86
N GLU A 189 13.09 -2.58 -15.93
CA GLU A 189 13.64 -1.33 -16.44
C GLU A 189 13.61 -0.20 -15.39
N VAL A 190 12.51 -0.05 -14.65
CA VAL A 190 12.39 0.97 -13.59
C VAL A 190 13.42 0.71 -12.48
N ILE A 191 13.59 -0.54 -12.04
CA ILE A 191 14.59 -0.89 -11.03
C ILE A 191 16.02 -0.69 -11.55
N GLN A 192 16.30 -1.06 -12.80
CA GLN A 192 17.62 -0.85 -13.42
C GLN A 192 17.98 0.64 -13.50
N ILE A 193 17.01 1.52 -13.79
CA ILE A 193 17.27 2.96 -13.81
C ILE A 193 17.77 3.44 -12.44
N ALA A 194 17.17 2.97 -11.35
CA ALA A 194 17.65 3.28 -10.02
C ALA A 194 19.07 2.74 -9.76
N ALA A 195 19.34 1.50 -10.17
CA ALA A 195 20.68 0.93 -10.07
C ALA A 195 21.72 1.77 -10.83
N PHE A 196 21.41 2.20 -12.06
CA PHE A 196 22.27 3.04 -12.87
C PHE A 196 22.59 4.38 -12.21
N PHE A 197 21.60 5.00 -11.54
CA PHE A 197 21.84 6.23 -10.79
C PHE A 197 22.88 6.01 -9.68
N HIS A 198 22.72 4.98 -8.85
CA HIS A 198 23.63 4.71 -7.73
C HIS A 198 25.02 4.27 -8.21
N SER A 199 25.13 3.41 -9.23
CA SER A 199 26.41 3.05 -9.84
C SER A 199 27.12 4.26 -10.45
N SER A 200 26.38 5.26 -10.93
CA SER A 200 26.97 6.51 -11.39
C SER A 200 27.54 7.34 -10.24
N LEU A 201 26.84 7.42 -9.10
CA LEU A 201 27.33 8.15 -7.93
C LEU A 201 28.65 7.58 -7.38
N GLU A 202 28.84 6.27 -7.43
CA GLU A 202 30.10 5.61 -7.03
C GLU A 202 31.30 6.04 -7.89
N LYS A 203 31.05 6.53 -9.11
CA LYS A 203 32.08 7.01 -10.04
C LYS A 203 32.26 8.53 -10.01
N LEU A 204 31.46 9.26 -9.23
CA LEU A 204 31.48 10.71 -9.18
C LEU A 204 31.97 11.23 -7.82
N PRO A 205 32.74 12.33 -7.78
CA PRO A 205 33.06 13.02 -6.53
C PRO A 205 31.80 13.46 -5.78
N ALA A 206 31.80 13.37 -4.46
CA ALA A 206 30.65 13.69 -3.60
C ALA A 206 30.09 15.11 -3.82
N GLU A 207 30.96 16.07 -4.12
CA GLU A 207 30.61 17.46 -4.48
C GLU A 207 29.62 17.54 -5.64
N GLN A 208 29.68 16.58 -6.58
CA GLN A 208 28.83 16.56 -7.77
C GLN A 208 27.46 15.90 -7.52
N HIS A 209 27.30 15.14 -6.43
CA HIS A 209 26.06 14.38 -6.14
C HIS A 209 24.88 15.32 -5.93
N LYS A 210 25.10 16.47 -5.26
CA LYS A 210 24.05 17.44 -4.94
C LYS A 210 23.31 17.96 -6.19
N ALA A 211 24.02 18.12 -7.31
CA ALA A 211 23.44 18.62 -8.55
C ALA A 211 22.57 17.59 -9.29
N LEU A 212 22.65 16.31 -8.91
CA LEU A 212 21.93 15.19 -9.54
C LEU A 212 20.63 14.83 -8.82
N GLY A 213 20.38 15.43 -7.65
CA GLY A 213 19.24 15.09 -6.81
C GLY A 213 19.42 13.78 -6.05
N THR A 214 18.32 13.22 -5.55
CA THR A 214 18.32 11.97 -4.78
C THR A 214 17.39 10.96 -5.43
N MET A 215 17.79 9.69 -5.39
CA MET A 215 16.97 8.58 -5.85
C MET A 215 16.90 7.50 -4.79
N LEU A 216 15.74 6.85 -4.68
CA LEU A 216 15.60 5.66 -3.85
C LEU A 216 16.60 4.59 -4.30
N ARG A 217 17.17 3.84 -3.35
CA ARG A 217 17.94 2.64 -3.69
C ARG A 217 17.03 1.58 -4.31
N PRO A 218 17.56 0.67 -5.14
CA PRO A 218 16.76 -0.38 -5.79
C PRO A 218 15.84 -1.14 -4.83
N GLU A 219 16.31 -1.50 -3.64
CA GLU A 219 15.52 -2.24 -2.65
C GLU A 219 14.38 -1.41 -2.06
N GLN A 220 14.60 -0.09 -1.90
CA GLN A 220 13.58 0.83 -1.41
C GLN A 220 12.54 1.11 -2.49
N LEU A 221 12.99 1.26 -3.75
CA LEU A 221 12.11 1.44 -4.90
C LEU A 221 11.24 0.19 -5.15
N GLU A 222 11.82 -1.00 -5.01
CA GLU A 222 11.11 -2.28 -5.09
C GLU A 222 9.94 -2.32 -4.11
N ALA A 223 10.16 -1.93 -2.85
CA ALA A 223 9.10 -1.88 -1.84
C ALA A 223 7.99 -0.86 -2.21
N VAL A 224 8.35 0.29 -2.76
CA VAL A 224 7.40 1.30 -3.26
C VAL A 224 6.60 0.77 -4.45
N LEU A 225 7.24 0.08 -5.39
CA LEU A 225 6.58 -0.51 -6.55
C LEU A 225 5.58 -1.58 -6.13
N VAL A 226 5.95 -2.50 -5.25
CA VAL A 226 5.02 -3.53 -4.72
C VAL A 226 3.76 -2.89 -4.11
N ALA A 227 3.92 -1.80 -3.35
CA ALA A 227 2.78 -1.08 -2.79
C ALA A 227 1.92 -0.40 -3.87
N ARG A 228 2.55 0.27 -4.85
CA ARG A 228 1.83 0.92 -5.95
C ARG A 228 1.13 -0.08 -6.86
N GLU A 229 1.75 -1.20 -7.17
CA GLU A 229 1.18 -2.27 -7.99
C GLU A 229 -0.08 -2.84 -7.34
N LYS A 230 -0.03 -3.17 -6.04
CA LYS A 230 -1.20 -3.63 -5.28
C LYS A 230 -2.32 -2.59 -5.28
N HIS A 231 -1.97 -1.31 -5.13
CA HIS A 231 -2.95 -0.23 -5.18
C HIS A 231 -3.59 -0.09 -6.57
N THR A 232 -2.80 -0.14 -7.65
CA THR A 232 -3.30 -0.15 -9.03
C THR A 232 -4.25 -1.32 -9.27
N CYS A 233 -3.89 -2.52 -8.84
CA CYS A 233 -4.75 -3.69 -8.95
C CYS A 233 -6.06 -3.54 -8.15
N LEU A 234 -6.01 -2.92 -6.96
CA LEU A 234 -7.20 -2.60 -6.17
C LEU A 234 -8.11 -1.62 -6.90
N LEU A 235 -7.55 -0.56 -7.51
CA LEU A 235 -8.31 0.44 -8.25
C LEU A 235 -8.93 -0.07 -9.56
N ALA A 236 -8.46 -1.22 -10.06
CA ALA A 236 -9.05 -1.88 -11.22
C ALA A 236 -10.35 -2.63 -10.90
N MET A 237 -10.67 -2.86 -9.61
CA MET A 237 -11.94 -3.45 -9.22
C MET A 237 -13.12 -2.53 -9.60
N PRO A 238 -14.29 -3.08 -9.97
CA PRO A 238 -15.49 -2.27 -10.18
C PRO A 238 -15.91 -1.55 -8.89
N MET A 239 -15.82 -0.21 -8.89
CA MET A 239 -16.17 0.64 -7.75
C MET A 239 -16.72 1.99 -8.21
N THR A 240 -17.34 2.74 -7.30
CA THR A 240 -17.87 4.06 -7.62
C THR A 240 -16.75 5.08 -7.82
N PRO A 241 -16.97 6.18 -8.58
CA PRO A 241 -16.02 7.29 -8.65
C PRO A 241 -15.67 7.88 -7.28
N GLN A 242 -16.63 7.90 -6.35
CA GLN A 242 -16.44 8.38 -4.98
C GLN A 242 -15.50 7.48 -4.18
N ASP A 243 -15.61 6.16 -4.33
CA ASP A 243 -14.70 5.20 -3.68
C ASP A 243 -13.29 5.36 -4.22
N LYS A 244 -13.14 5.49 -5.54
CA LYS A 244 -11.84 5.75 -6.17
C LYS A 244 -11.21 7.03 -5.66
N ALA A 245 -11.97 8.12 -5.60
CA ALA A 245 -11.51 9.40 -5.04
C ALA A 245 -11.10 9.27 -3.57
N THR A 246 -11.87 8.53 -2.76
CA THR A 246 -11.58 8.29 -1.34
C THR A 246 -10.28 7.52 -1.17
N LEU A 247 -10.09 6.44 -1.93
CA LEU A 247 -8.85 5.67 -1.91
C LEU A 247 -7.64 6.51 -2.34
N SER A 248 -7.76 7.31 -3.42
CA SER A 248 -6.70 8.21 -3.86
C SER A 248 -6.35 9.26 -2.81
N ALA A 249 -7.35 9.84 -2.13
CA ALA A 249 -7.14 10.81 -1.06
C ALA A 249 -6.48 10.20 0.19
N ASN A 250 -6.71 8.91 0.45
CA ASN A 250 -6.09 8.20 1.56
C ASN A 250 -4.58 7.98 1.36
N VAL A 251 -4.10 7.90 0.12
CA VAL A 251 -2.70 7.57 -0.19
C VAL A 251 -1.69 8.52 0.50
N PRO A 252 -1.76 9.85 0.34
CA PRO A 252 -0.83 10.78 1.01
C PRO A 252 -1.03 10.88 2.53
N ILE A 253 -2.12 10.34 3.08
CA ILE A 253 -2.35 10.29 4.54
C ILE A 253 -1.74 9.02 5.12
N ALA A 254 -1.99 7.87 4.49
CA ALA A 254 -1.37 6.59 4.83
C ALA A 254 0.17 6.67 4.81
N ALA A 255 0.72 7.54 3.96
CA ALA A 255 2.12 8.01 3.95
C ALA A 255 2.72 8.45 5.26
N LYS A 256 1.89 8.94 6.17
CA LYS A 256 2.32 9.56 7.40
C LYS A 256 2.00 8.68 8.61
N LEU A 257 1.36 7.52 8.39
CA LEU A 257 0.95 6.60 9.45
C LEU A 257 2.02 5.53 9.71
N ASP A 258 1.91 4.89 10.88
CA ASP A 258 2.63 3.64 11.12
C ASP A 258 2.19 2.57 10.10
N GLN A 259 3.12 1.69 9.72
CA GLN A 259 2.87 0.68 8.71
C GLN A 259 1.70 -0.24 9.07
N GLY A 260 1.62 -0.68 10.34
CA GLY A 260 0.54 -1.52 10.82
C GLY A 260 -0.81 -0.82 10.69
N GLU A 261 -0.86 0.48 11.02
CA GLU A 261 -2.07 1.29 10.87
C GLU A 261 -2.52 1.40 9.40
N ALA A 262 -1.60 1.76 8.50
CA ALA A 262 -1.89 1.91 7.08
C ALA A 262 -2.34 0.58 6.43
N MET A 263 -1.66 -0.53 6.74
CA MET A 263 -1.98 -1.85 6.19
C MET A 263 -3.33 -2.36 6.70
N GLY A 264 -3.65 -2.16 7.99
CA GLY A 264 -4.96 -2.53 8.53
C GLY A 264 -6.10 -1.73 7.90
N ILE A 265 -5.93 -0.42 7.71
CA ILE A 265 -6.94 0.40 7.03
C ILE A 265 -7.12 -0.01 5.56
N ALA A 266 -6.03 -0.28 4.85
CA ALA A 266 -6.09 -0.74 3.46
C ALA A 266 -6.84 -2.07 3.32
N GLU A 267 -6.59 -3.04 4.22
CA GLU A 267 -7.28 -4.33 4.23
C GLU A 267 -8.77 -4.18 4.56
N LEU A 268 -9.13 -3.34 5.53
CA LEU A 268 -10.52 -3.02 5.81
C LEU A 268 -11.23 -2.45 4.57
N ASN A 269 -10.63 -1.46 3.91
CA ASN A 269 -11.20 -0.86 2.71
C ASN A 269 -11.33 -1.87 1.57
N ARG A 270 -10.37 -2.79 1.41
CA ARG A 270 -10.47 -3.89 0.44
C ARG A 270 -11.71 -4.74 0.69
N ILE A 271 -11.94 -5.21 1.92
CA ILE A 271 -13.11 -6.00 2.30
C ILE A 271 -14.41 -5.21 2.05
N ARG A 272 -14.44 -3.93 2.45
CA ARG A 272 -15.60 -3.05 2.27
C ARG A 272 -15.97 -2.84 0.80
N LEU A 273 -14.98 -2.74 -0.09
CA LEU A 273 -15.19 -2.61 -1.53
C LEU A 273 -15.71 -3.90 -2.17
N LEU A 274 -15.17 -5.05 -1.76
CA LEU A 274 -15.71 -6.35 -2.18
C LEU A 274 -17.20 -6.47 -1.82
N LEU A 275 -17.58 -6.03 -0.62
CA LEU A 275 -18.96 -6.03 -0.15
C LEU A 275 -19.83 -4.88 -0.68
N GLY A 276 -19.25 -3.90 -1.36
CA GLY A 276 -19.98 -2.77 -1.93
C GLY A 276 -20.52 -1.77 -0.88
N ILE A 277 -19.89 -1.67 0.29
CA ILE A 277 -20.32 -0.76 1.39
C ILE A 277 -19.52 0.55 1.46
N GLY A 278 -18.71 0.83 0.45
CA GLY A 278 -17.94 2.06 0.29
C GLY A 278 -16.66 2.11 1.12
N ALA A 279 -15.63 2.74 0.56
CA ALA A 279 -14.35 2.95 1.23
C ALA A 279 -14.46 4.02 2.34
N LEU A 280 -13.67 3.86 3.39
CA LEU A 280 -13.55 4.80 4.50
C LEU A 280 -12.39 5.76 4.22
N ALA A 281 -12.65 7.06 4.41
CA ALA A 281 -11.62 8.08 4.39
C ALA A 281 -10.79 8.01 5.68
N ILE A 282 -9.47 8.16 5.57
CA ILE A 282 -8.60 8.23 6.75
C ILE A 282 -8.80 9.57 7.44
N ASP A 283 -9.17 9.54 8.70
CA ASP A 283 -9.21 10.72 9.57
C ASP A 283 -8.02 10.66 10.54
N ILE A 284 -7.05 11.57 10.32
CA ILE A 284 -5.83 11.64 11.13
C ILE A 284 -6.12 11.87 12.61
N LYS A 285 -7.20 12.61 12.95
CA LYS A 285 -7.60 12.85 14.34
C LYS A 285 -8.13 11.59 14.99
N LEU A 286 -8.82 10.73 14.24
CA LEU A 286 -9.20 9.41 14.73
C LEU A 286 -7.97 8.50 14.87
N CYS A 287 -6.97 8.59 13.98
CA CYS A 287 -5.72 7.85 14.16
C CYS A 287 -5.01 8.28 15.45
N ASP A 288 -4.95 9.57 15.74
CA ASP A 288 -4.31 10.10 16.95
C ASP A 288 -5.07 9.69 18.23
N ALA A 289 -6.41 9.77 18.22
CA ALA A 289 -7.24 9.29 19.32
C ALA A 289 -7.05 7.78 19.58
N SER A 290 -7.08 6.97 18.52
CA SER A 290 -6.83 5.53 18.58
C SER A 290 -5.44 5.21 19.12
N ARG A 291 -4.41 5.91 18.62
CA ARG A 291 -3.01 5.67 19.02
C ARG A 291 -2.78 6.06 20.48
N GLY A 292 -3.43 7.14 20.92
CA GLY A 292 -3.47 7.54 22.31
C GLY A 292 -4.03 6.44 23.22
N HIS A 293 -5.12 5.78 22.81
CA HIS A 293 -5.71 4.68 23.58
C HIS A 293 -4.81 3.44 23.62
N SER A 294 -4.22 3.05 22.48
CA SER A 294 -3.25 1.95 22.44
C SER A 294 -2.05 2.20 23.37
N LYS A 295 -1.58 3.45 23.44
CA LYS A 295 -0.54 3.89 24.40
C LYS A 295 -1.00 3.82 25.85
N ASP A 296 -2.22 4.22 26.13
CA ASP A 296 -2.78 4.16 27.47
C ASP A 296 -2.91 2.69 27.93
N MET A 297 -3.47 1.81 27.08
CA MET A 297 -3.56 0.35 27.34
C MET A 297 -2.21 -0.27 27.65
N LYS A 298 -1.19 0.01 26.83
CA LYS A 298 0.19 -0.48 27.06
C LYS A 298 0.79 0.09 28.36
N ARG A 299 0.76 1.42 28.54
CA ARG A 299 1.45 2.10 29.66
C ARG A 299 0.83 1.76 31.01
N LEU A 300 -0.49 1.62 31.06
CA LEU A 300 -1.24 1.39 32.30
C LEU A 300 -1.64 -0.08 32.48
N ASN A 301 -1.19 -0.96 31.58
CA ASN A 301 -1.39 -2.41 31.63
C ASN A 301 -2.86 -2.83 31.78
N PHE A 302 -3.73 -2.29 30.91
CA PHE A 302 -5.14 -2.68 30.81
C PHE A 302 -5.52 -2.95 29.36
N PHE A 303 -6.60 -3.70 29.14
CA PHE A 303 -7.18 -3.95 27.82
C PHE A 303 -8.70 -3.83 27.90
N ASP A 304 -9.20 -2.62 27.65
CA ASP A 304 -10.62 -2.27 27.74
C ASP A 304 -10.92 -1.10 26.79
N HIS A 305 -12.16 -0.98 26.33
CA HIS A 305 -12.63 0.20 25.61
C HIS A 305 -12.60 1.46 26.48
N ASN A 306 -12.79 1.29 27.80
CA ASN A 306 -12.76 2.37 28.75
C ASN A 306 -11.34 2.61 29.27
N SER A 307 -10.88 3.86 29.19
CA SER A 307 -9.58 4.26 29.73
C SER A 307 -9.72 4.75 31.18
N PRO A 308 -8.81 4.40 32.09
CA PRO A 308 -8.76 4.98 33.43
C PRO A 308 -8.20 6.42 33.44
N VAL A 309 -7.77 6.96 32.28
CA VAL A 309 -7.21 8.31 32.17
C VAL A 309 -8.34 9.36 32.21
N PRO A 310 -8.32 10.31 33.17
CA PRO A 310 -9.34 11.35 33.27
C PRO A 310 -9.50 12.14 31.97
N GLY A 311 -10.76 12.33 31.56
CA GLY A 311 -11.13 13.01 30.31
C GLY A 311 -11.02 12.14 29.04
N LYS A 312 -10.44 10.93 29.12
CA LYS A 312 -10.27 9.99 27.98
C LYS A 312 -11.08 8.70 28.14
N GLU A 313 -12.05 8.69 29.05
CA GLU A 313 -12.63 7.46 29.56
C GLU A 313 -13.31 6.65 28.46
N THR A 314 -14.01 7.29 27.53
CA THR A 314 -14.72 6.60 26.44
C THR A 314 -14.10 6.90 25.06
N PRO A 315 -14.31 6.04 24.05
CA PRO A 315 -13.88 6.32 22.67
C PRO A 315 -14.35 7.69 22.18
N TRP A 316 -15.56 8.11 22.55
CA TRP A 316 -16.15 9.40 22.16
C TRP A 316 -15.42 10.57 22.79
N LYS A 317 -15.04 10.46 24.06
CA LYS A 317 -14.24 11.48 24.74
C LYS A 317 -12.86 11.60 24.11
N ARG A 318 -12.21 10.48 23.80
CA ARG A 318 -10.91 10.47 23.09
C ARG A 318 -11.00 11.12 21.71
N ALA A 319 -12.02 10.77 20.93
CA ALA A 319 -12.28 11.39 19.62
C ALA A 319 -12.57 12.90 19.75
N ALA A 320 -13.37 13.31 20.73
CA ALA A 320 -13.69 14.71 20.99
C ALA A 320 -12.46 15.52 21.39
N LEU A 321 -11.58 14.97 22.24
CA LEU A 321 -10.30 15.58 22.60
C LEU A 321 -9.37 15.76 21.39
N ALA A 322 -9.42 14.85 20.42
CA ALA A 322 -8.71 15.00 19.14
C ALA A 322 -9.43 15.94 18.16
N GLY A 323 -10.58 16.53 18.53
CA GLY A 323 -11.34 17.44 17.69
C GLY A 323 -12.09 16.76 16.56
N THR A 324 -12.57 15.52 16.79
CA THR A 324 -13.39 14.73 15.86
C THR A 324 -14.49 13.96 16.61
N LYS A 325 -15.25 13.11 15.91
CA LYS A 325 -16.30 12.25 16.48
C LYS A 325 -16.13 10.82 15.97
N ALA A 326 -16.31 9.87 16.87
CA ALA A 326 -16.41 8.45 16.55
C ALA A 326 -17.80 7.93 16.95
N PHE A 327 -18.22 6.79 16.39
CA PHE A 327 -19.44 6.07 16.79
C PHE A 327 -19.23 4.57 17.05
N SER A 328 -18.06 4.02 16.72
CA SER A 328 -17.65 2.67 17.12
C SER A 328 -16.14 2.57 17.34
N GLU A 329 -15.71 1.57 18.11
CA GLU A 329 -14.31 1.23 18.36
C GLU A 329 -14.10 -0.28 18.29
N ASN A 330 -12.97 -0.69 17.71
CA ASN A 330 -12.40 -2.03 17.84
C ASN A 330 -11.03 -1.94 18.54
N ILE A 331 -10.74 -2.89 19.43
CA ILE A 331 -9.42 -3.01 20.07
C ILE A 331 -8.85 -4.42 19.88
N TYR A 332 -7.53 -4.53 19.76
CA TYR A 332 -6.81 -5.79 19.61
C TYR A 332 -5.45 -5.73 20.28
N GLN A 333 -5.01 -6.85 20.86
CA GLN A 333 -3.67 -7.04 21.39
C GLN A 333 -3.12 -8.39 20.90
N GLY A 334 -1.91 -8.40 20.32
CA GLY A 334 -1.18 -9.67 20.08
C GLY A 334 -0.27 -9.73 18.86
N SER A 335 -0.32 -8.74 17.97
CA SER A 335 0.57 -8.67 16.79
C SER A 335 0.81 -7.22 16.44
N GLU A 336 1.93 -6.91 15.78
CA GLU A 336 2.20 -5.59 15.21
C GLU A 336 1.59 -5.40 13.81
N ARG A 337 0.99 -6.46 13.24
CA ARG A 337 0.43 -6.46 11.89
C ARG A 337 -1.03 -6.01 11.90
N GLY A 338 -1.36 -4.90 11.24
CA GLY A 338 -2.72 -4.38 11.17
C GLY A 338 -3.68 -5.32 10.46
N GLU A 339 -3.23 -6.07 9.46
CA GLU A 339 -4.05 -7.08 8.76
C GLU A 339 -4.45 -8.22 9.71
N ARG A 340 -3.62 -8.50 10.74
CA ARG A 340 -4.00 -9.46 11.79
C ARG A 340 -5.09 -8.91 12.71
N ALA A 341 -5.04 -7.62 13.06
CA ALA A 341 -6.13 -6.98 13.79
C ALA A 341 -7.46 -7.08 12.99
N ILE A 342 -7.42 -6.76 11.69
CA ILE A 342 -8.59 -6.89 10.80
C ILE A 342 -9.10 -8.33 10.74
N SER A 343 -8.21 -9.31 10.57
CA SER A 343 -8.58 -10.73 10.54
C SER A 343 -9.20 -11.22 11.85
N VAL A 344 -8.72 -10.77 13.01
CA VAL A 344 -9.28 -11.14 14.30
C VAL A 344 -10.65 -10.48 14.53
N TRP A 345 -10.76 -9.19 14.20
CA TRP A 345 -12.04 -8.47 14.28
C TRP A 345 -13.10 -9.02 13.34
N TRP A 346 -12.69 -9.52 12.17
CA TRP A 346 -13.59 -10.18 11.23
C TRP A 346 -14.35 -11.36 11.84
N TYR A 347 -13.73 -12.12 12.75
CA TYR A 347 -14.36 -13.28 13.41
C TYR A 347 -15.03 -12.95 14.75
N SER A 348 -14.97 -11.70 15.19
CA SER A 348 -15.62 -11.23 16.43
C SER A 348 -16.91 -10.51 16.08
N PRO A 349 -18.11 -11.02 16.44
CA PRO A 349 -19.38 -10.45 15.99
C PRO A 349 -19.53 -8.94 16.24
N GLY A 350 -19.12 -8.44 17.41
CA GLY A 350 -19.17 -7.01 17.73
C GLY A 350 -18.23 -6.17 16.87
N HIS A 351 -16.97 -6.61 16.71
CA HIS A 351 -16.00 -5.89 15.89
C HIS A 351 -16.30 -5.97 14.39
N HIS A 352 -16.81 -7.13 13.93
CA HIS A 352 -17.28 -7.35 12.57
C HIS A 352 -18.40 -6.37 12.22
N ALA A 353 -19.39 -6.21 13.10
CA ALA A 353 -20.49 -5.27 12.90
C ALA A 353 -19.98 -3.83 12.73
N ASN A 354 -18.95 -3.42 13.49
CA ASN A 354 -18.32 -2.11 13.33
C ASN A 354 -17.66 -1.95 11.95
N MET A 355 -16.92 -2.95 11.50
CA MET A 355 -16.27 -2.94 10.18
C MET A 355 -17.27 -2.83 9.03
N MET A 356 -18.45 -3.45 9.18
CA MET A 356 -19.53 -3.50 8.17
C MET A 356 -20.56 -2.37 8.32
N GLY A 357 -20.38 -1.50 9.31
CA GLY A 357 -21.25 -0.38 9.63
C GLY A 357 -21.17 0.77 8.62
N GLY A 358 -22.08 1.74 8.80
CA GLY A 358 -22.25 2.90 7.93
C GLY A 358 -21.25 4.05 8.13
N GLY A 359 -20.05 3.76 8.64
CA GLY A 359 -19.01 4.78 8.79
C GLY A 359 -18.56 5.36 7.45
N LYS A 360 -18.06 6.59 7.49
CA LYS A 360 -17.43 7.27 6.34
C LYS A 360 -15.94 7.55 6.57
N ARG A 361 -15.53 7.60 7.83
CA ARG A 361 -14.16 7.87 8.26
C ARG A 361 -13.64 6.76 9.15
N VAL A 362 -12.33 6.53 9.13
CA VAL A 362 -11.65 5.59 10.00
C VAL A 362 -10.34 6.17 10.50
N GLY A 363 -9.98 5.84 11.73
CA GLY A 363 -8.63 6.03 12.23
C GLY A 363 -8.16 4.79 12.98
N MET A 364 -6.95 4.34 12.67
CA MET A 364 -6.30 3.22 13.34
C MET A 364 -5.04 3.73 14.03
N GLY A 365 -4.81 3.23 15.24
CA GLY A 365 -3.68 3.63 16.08
C GLY A 365 -3.00 2.42 16.69
N ARG A 366 -1.69 2.30 16.49
CA ARG A 366 -0.87 1.22 17.02
C ARG A 366 0.09 1.73 18.09
N GLU A 367 0.27 0.93 19.12
CA GLU A 367 1.42 1.02 20.02
C GLU A 367 1.87 -0.41 20.29
N ASP A 368 3.05 -0.81 19.77
CA ASP A 368 3.56 -2.18 19.91
C ASP A 368 2.53 -3.19 19.34
N THR A 369 2.15 -4.20 20.11
CA THR A 369 1.11 -5.18 19.75
C THR A 369 -0.32 -4.71 20.01
N TYR A 370 -0.55 -3.48 20.50
CA TYR A 370 -1.88 -2.91 20.77
C TYR A 370 -2.40 -2.11 19.59
N PHE A 371 -3.62 -2.41 19.16
CA PHE A 371 -4.36 -1.72 18.12
C PHE A 371 -5.67 -1.18 18.65
N THR A 372 -5.99 0.04 18.23
CA THR A 372 -7.32 0.65 18.37
C THR A 372 -7.75 1.12 16.99
N GLN A 373 -9.01 0.89 16.63
CA GLN A 373 -9.62 1.40 15.40
C GLN A 373 -10.93 2.09 15.76
N MET A 374 -11.08 3.34 15.36
CA MET A 374 -12.30 4.12 15.56
C MET A 374 -12.93 4.47 14.22
N PHE A 375 -14.27 4.49 14.17
CA PHE A 375 -15.03 4.85 12.98
C PHE A 375 -15.81 6.14 13.21
N GLY A 376 -15.80 7.04 12.22
CA GLY A 376 -16.49 8.32 12.22
C GLY A 376 -17.52 8.44 11.09
N GLY A 377 -18.59 9.21 11.36
CA GLY A 377 -19.65 9.51 10.40
C GLY A 377 -19.29 10.58 9.38
#